data_AF-A0A4R6BJA5-F1
#
_entry.id   AF-A0A4R6BJA5-F1
#
_cell.length_a   1.000
_cell.length_b   1.000
_cell.length_c   1.000
_cell.angle_alpha   90.00
_cell.angle_beta   90.00
_cell.angle_gamma   90.00
#
_symmetry.space_group_name_H-M   'P 1'
#
loop_
_entity.id
_entity.type
_entity.pdbx_description
1 polymer ?
#
loop_
_entity_poly.entity_id
_entity_poly.type
_entity_poly.pdbx_seq_one_letter_code
_entity_poly.pdbx_strand_id
1 'polypeptide(L)'
;MKDKSIWISIVTVMWVQAIFNWFDKDTAKLIVMTLVNLFISYKILNILFNMRKQLEEAPLDGKFLMSREKDIYLYHFRNFLILFGINLIVLGIVIFSLPWNWIVADLGVIALIIAYLIESFTYGYSDILKWEE
;
A
#
# COMPACT_ATOMS: atom_id res chain seq x y z
N MET A 1 11.37 -2.38 23.52
CA MET A 1 11.38 -2.26 22.04
C MET A 1 11.12 -0.83 21.54
N LYS A 2 11.31 0.24 22.33
CA LYS A 2 10.95 1.63 21.93
C LYS A 2 12.08 2.46 21.28
N ASP A 3 13.35 2.05 21.36
CA ASP A 3 14.45 2.88 20.84
C ASP A 3 14.82 2.64 19.37
N LYS A 4 14.64 1.42 18.84
CA LYS A 4 15.06 1.12 17.45
C LYS A 4 14.28 1.92 16.41
N SER A 5 12.98 2.20 16.63
CA SER A 5 12.18 2.92 15.63
C SER A 5 12.60 4.39 15.49
N ILE A 6 12.97 5.05 16.60
CA ILE A 6 13.42 6.45 16.59
C ILE A 6 14.76 6.57 15.86
N TRP A 7 15.70 5.66 16.12
CA TRP A 7 16.98 5.62 15.39
C TRP A 7 16.79 5.37 13.89
N ILE A 8 15.88 4.48 13.50
CA ILE A 8 15.54 4.25 12.09
C ILE A 8 14.95 5.53 11.47
N SER A 9 14.06 6.23 12.16
CA SER A 9 13.49 7.49 11.68
C SER A 9 14.54 8.59 11.54
N ILE A 10 15.45 8.76 12.51
CA ILE A 10 16.54 9.75 12.46
C ILE A 10 17.48 9.45 11.28
N VAL A 11 17.91 8.19 11.14
CA VAL A 11 18.77 7.77 10.02
C VAL A 11 18.06 8.02 8.68
N THR A 12 16.76 7.76 8.59
CA THR A 12 15.97 7.99 7.38
C THR A 12 15.89 9.48 7.04
N VAL A 13 15.65 10.36 8.03
CA VAL A 13 15.65 11.82 7.84
C VAL A 13 17.03 12.31 7.38
N MET A 14 18.12 11.84 7.99
CA MET A 14 19.48 12.20 7.59
C MET A 14 19.83 11.76 6.18
N TRP A 15 19.42 10.56 5.77
CA TRP A 15 19.61 10.06 4.40
C TRP A 15 18.83 10.88 3.37
N VAL A 16 17.56 11.20 3.67
CA VAL A 16 16.75 12.07 2.80
C VAL A 16 17.41 13.44 2.65
N GLN A 17 17.89 14.03 3.74
CA GLN A 17 18.57 15.33 3.73
C GLN A 17 19.87 15.30 2.92
N ALA A 18 20.66 14.23 3.04
CA ALA A 18 21.89 14.04 2.28
C ALA A 18 21.60 13.93 0.77
N ILE A 19 20.54 13.21 0.37
CA ILE A 19 20.10 13.10 -1.03
C ILE A 19 19.70 14.48 -1.58
N PHE A 20 18.96 15.29 -0.83
CA PHE A 20 18.56 16.63 -1.28
C PHE A 20 19.72 17.64 -1.37
N ASN A 21 20.80 17.43 -0.61
CA ASN A 21 21.99 18.29 -0.66
C ASN A 21 22.98 17.91 -1.77
N TRP A 22 23.00 16.65 -2.19
CA TRP A 22 23.99 16.13 -3.15
C TRP A 22 23.46 16.08 -4.58
N PHE A 23 22.14 16.06 -4.76
CA PHE A 23 21.50 15.93 -6.06
C PHE A 23 20.67 17.16 -6.39
N ASP A 24 20.67 17.55 -7.67
CA ASP A 24 19.70 18.52 -8.18
C ASP A 24 18.27 18.08 -7.84
N LYS A 25 17.40 19.06 -7.61
CA LYS A 25 16.02 18.86 -7.15
C LYS A 25 15.26 17.83 -7.99
N ASP A 26 15.50 17.77 -9.30
CA ASP A 26 14.84 16.82 -10.20
C ASP A 26 15.41 15.40 -10.11
N THR A 27 16.71 15.26 -9.86
CA THR A 27 17.35 13.98 -9.57
C THR A 27 16.92 13.42 -8.22
N ALA A 28 16.79 14.28 -7.20
CA ALA A 28 16.28 13.89 -5.88
C ALA A 28 14.82 13.39 -5.96
N LYS A 29 13.95 14.06 -6.74
CA LYS A 29 12.58 13.58 -7.00
C LYS A 29 12.56 12.19 -7.65
N LEU A 30 13.44 11.96 -8.64
CA LEU A 30 13.56 10.66 -9.32
C LEU A 30 14.00 9.55 -8.37
N ILE A 31 14.97 9.82 -7.48
CA ILE A 31 15.42 8.86 -6.47
C ILE A 31 14.29 8.53 -5.50
N VAL A 32 13.61 9.55 -4.94
CA VAL A 32 12.48 9.34 -4.03
C VAL A 32 11.36 8.54 -4.70
N MET A 33 11.02 8.87 -5.95
CA MET A 33 10.02 8.14 -6.72
C MET A 33 10.39 6.68 -6.93
N THR A 34 11.65 6.42 -7.26
CA THR A 34 12.17 5.06 -7.46
C THR A 34 12.11 4.25 -6.18
N LEU A 35 12.49 4.84 -5.04
CA LEU A 35 12.43 4.19 -3.73
C LEU A 35 10.99 3.90 -3.29
N VAL A 36 10.07 4.85 -3.48
CA VAL A 36 8.64 4.66 -3.19
C VAL A 36 8.06 3.54 -4.05
N ASN A 37 8.36 3.51 -5.35
CA ASN A 37 7.89 2.46 -6.25
C ASN A 37 8.48 1.09 -5.92
N LEU A 38 9.77 1.01 -5.56
CA LEU A 38 10.40 -0.22 -5.09
C LEU A 38 9.73 -0.75 -3.82
N PHE A 39 9.50 0.13 -2.83
CA PHE A 39 8.85 -0.24 -1.58
C PHE A 39 7.43 -0.78 -1.81
N ILE A 40 6.67 -0.12 -2.70
CA ILE A 40 5.29 -0.50 -2.98
C ILE A 40 5.24 -1.79 -3.81
N SER A 41 6.14 -1.97 -4.77
CA SER A 41 6.30 -3.22 -5.51
C SER A 41 6.62 -4.39 -4.56
N TYR A 42 7.53 -4.17 -3.60
CA TYR A 42 7.83 -5.15 -2.57
C TYR A 42 6.60 -5.52 -1.71
N LYS A 43 5.80 -4.52 -1.29
CA LYS A 43 4.57 -4.76 -0.53
C LYS A 43 3.49 -5.49 -1.35
N ILE A 44 3.35 -5.17 -2.63
CA ILE A 44 2.43 -5.87 -3.56
C ILE A 44 2.86 -7.33 -3.71
N LEU A 45 4.16 -7.60 -3.92
CA LEU A 45 4.67 -8.98 -3.97
C LEU A 45 4.38 -9.73 -2.67
N ASN A 46 4.58 -9.07 -1.51
CA ASN A 46 4.29 -9.67 -0.22
C ASN A 46 2.78 -10.00 -0.06
N ILE A 47 1.88 -9.14 -0.56
CA ILE A 47 0.45 -9.42 -0.61
C ILE A 47 0.16 -10.66 -1.44
N LEU A 48 0.77 -10.81 -2.62
CA LEU A 48 0.58 -11.97 -3.48
C LEU A 48 1.08 -13.27 -2.84
N PHE A 49 2.26 -13.23 -2.19
CA PHE A 49 2.78 -14.38 -1.46
C PHE A 49 1.89 -14.76 -0.27
N ASN A 50 1.42 -13.76 0.50
CA ASN A 50 0.52 -13.99 1.63
C ASN A 50 -0.84 -14.51 1.18
N MET A 51 -1.37 -14.04 0.05
CA MET A 51 -2.63 -14.52 -0.52
C MET A 51 -2.58 -16.00 -0.86
N ARG A 52 -1.50 -16.45 -1.50
CA ARG A 52 -1.32 -17.87 -1.78
C ARG A 52 -1.30 -18.70 -0.49
N LYS A 53 -0.54 -18.26 0.51
CA LYS A 53 -0.46 -18.93 1.80
C LYS A 53 -1.82 -18.99 2.50
N GLN A 54 -2.58 -17.89 2.50
CA GLN A 54 -3.91 -17.82 3.12
C GLN A 54 -4.93 -18.68 2.39
N LEU A 55 -4.87 -18.81 1.06
CA LEU A 55 -5.73 -19.73 0.31
C LEU A 55 -5.48 -21.21 0.66
N GLU A 56 -4.23 -21.56 0.97
CA GLU A 56 -3.82 -22.92 1.35
C GLU A 56 -4.17 -23.24 2.82
N GLU A 57 -4.01 -22.27 3.73
CA GLU A 57 -4.15 -22.48 5.19
C GLU A 57 -5.54 -22.11 5.76
N ALA A 58 -6.39 -21.40 5.01
CA ALA A 58 -7.68 -20.94 5.54
C ALA A 58 -8.65 -22.09 5.84
N PRO A 59 -9.35 -22.05 7.00
CA PRO A 59 -10.33 -23.06 7.39
C PRO A 59 -11.46 -23.13 6.38
N LEU A 60 -11.96 -24.35 6.16
CA LEU A 60 -13.08 -24.59 5.25
C LEU A 60 -14.39 -23.99 5.79
N ASP A 61 -14.53 -23.90 7.11
CA ASP A 61 -15.70 -23.37 7.80
C ASP A 61 -15.41 -21.99 8.39
N GLY A 62 -16.27 -21.01 8.10
CA GLY A 62 -16.14 -19.63 8.57
C GLY A 62 -17.31 -18.75 8.09
N LYS A 63 -17.44 -17.55 8.66
CA LYS A 63 -18.42 -16.55 8.23
C LYS A 63 -17.91 -15.81 6.99
N PHE A 64 -18.16 -16.38 5.82
CA PHE A 64 -17.86 -15.79 4.52
C PHE A 64 -19.08 -15.03 3.97
N LEU A 65 -18.82 -13.92 3.25
CA LEU A 65 -19.80 -13.14 2.51
C LEU A 65 -20.22 -13.85 1.21
N MET A 66 -19.26 -14.38 0.44
CA MET A 66 -19.54 -15.13 -0.78
C MET A 66 -18.98 -16.55 -0.73
N SER A 67 -17.67 -16.67 -0.65
CA SER A 67 -16.96 -17.95 -0.50
C SER A 67 -15.56 -17.67 0.05
N ARG A 68 -14.96 -18.66 0.71
CA ARG A 68 -13.60 -18.56 1.28
C ARG A 68 -12.61 -17.92 0.32
N GLU A 69 -12.55 -18.45 -0.90
CA GLU A 69 -11.62 -18.00 -1.93
C GLU A 69 -11.92 -16.58 -2.40
N LYS A 70 -13.18 -16.25 -2.71
CA LYS A 70 -13.59 -14.92 -3.18
C LYS A 70 -13.33 -13.84 -2.14
N ASP A 71 -13.59 -14.14 -0.88
CA ASP A 71 -13.42 -13.18 0.18
C ASP A 71 -11.93 -12.96 0.54
N ILE A 72 -11.08 -14.00 0.44
CA ILE A 72 -9.61 -13.85 0.52
C ILE A 72 -9.12 -12.98 -0.63
N TYR A 73 -9.59 -13.22 -1.86
CA TYR A 73 -9.26 -12.33 -2.99
C TYR A 73 -9.73 -10.90 -2.74
N LEU A 74 -10.94 -10.71 -2.22
CA LEU A 74 -11.51 -9.40 -1.92
C LEU A 74 -10.69 -8.66 -0.85
N TYR A 75 -10.22 -9.38 0.17
CA TYR A 75 -9.34 -8.88 1.22
C TYR A 75 -7.99 -8.38 0.66
N HIS A 76 -7.30 -9.22 -0.11
CA HIS A 76 -6.03 -8.84 -0.71
C HIS A 76 -6.17 -7.76 -1.77
N PHE A 77 -7.28 -7.77 -2.53
CA PHE A 77 -7.60 -6.73 -3.49
C PHE A 77 -7.83 -5.39 -2.80
N ARG A 78 -8.53 -5.36 -1.65
CA ARG A 78 -8.66 -4.15 -0.82
C ARG A 78 -7.29 -3.63 -0.39
N ASN A 79 -6.44 -4.49 0.17
CA ASN A 79 -5.11 -4.08 0.63
C ASN A 79 -4.22 -3.59 -0.54
N PHE A 80 -4.35 -4.21 -1.72
CA PHE A 80 -3.73 -3.75 -2.95
C PHE A 80 -4.23 -2.36 -3.34
N LEU A 81 -5.54 -2.13 -3.35
CA LEU A 81 -6.14 -0.84 -3.69
C LEU A 81 -5.70 0.28 -2.73
N ILE A 82 -5.55 -0.01 -1.44
CA ILE A 82 -5.03 0.96 -0.46
C ILE A 82 -3.59 1.36 -0.82
N LEU A 83 -2.71 0.38 -1.00
CA LEU A 83 -1.31 0.64 -1.32
C LEU A 83 -1.13 1.32 -2.68
N PHE A 84 -1.90 0.89 -3.67
CA PHE A 84 -1.90 1.46 -5.01
C PHE A 84 -2.47 2.89 -5.01
N GLY A 85 -3.55 3.14 -4.27
CA GLY A 85 -4.13 4.47 -4.10
C GLY A 85 -3.15 5.45 -3.46
N ILE A 86 -2.49 5.05 -2.37
CA ILE A 86 -1.43 5.85 -1.74
C ILE A 86 -0.27 6.11 -2.71
N ASN A 87 0.15 5.10 -3.49
CA ASN A 87 1.20 5.27 -4.50
C ASN A 87 0.84 6.35 -5.51
N LEU A 88 -0.36 6.27 -6.09
CA LEU A 88 -0.82 7.20 -7.13
C LEU A 88 -0.94 8.63 -6.61
N ILE A 89 -1.39 8.82 -5.36
CA ILE A 89 -1.43 10.14 -4.72
C ILE A 89 -0.02 10.70 -4.58
N VAL A 90 0.93 9.90 -4.07
CA VAL A 90 2.33 10.32 -3.93
C VAL A 90 2.95 10.63 -5.30
N LEU A 91 2.68 9.81 -6.32
CA LEU A 91 3.12 10.07 -7.69
C LEU A 91 2.54 11.38 -8.24
N GLY A 92 1.25 11.62 -8.06
CA GLY A 92 0.60 12.88 -8.46
C GLY A 92 1.21 14.11 -7.78
N ILE A 93 1.61 14.01 -6.50
CA ILE A 93 2.26 15.10 -5.76
C ILE A 93 3.72 15.30 -6.21
N VAL A 94 4.47 14.23 -6.47
CA VAL A 94 5.89 14.34 -6.85
C VAL A 94 6.05 14.82 -8.29
N ILE A 95 5.13 14.45 -9.18
CA ILE A 95 5.12 14.84 -10.59
C ILE A 95 4.34 16.15 -10.78
N PHE A 96 4.51 17.13 -9.88
CA PHE A 96 3.82 18.43 -9.96
C PHE A 96 4.14 19.23 -11.23
N SER A 97 5.17 18.82 -11.99
CA SER A 97 5.60 19.44 -13.25
C SER A 97 4.90 18.90 -14.49
N LEU A 98 4.11 17.80 -14.42
CA LEU A 98 3.34 17.31 -15.56
C LEU A 98 1.89 17.82 -15.49
N PRO A 99 1.30 18.23 -16.63
CA PRO A 99 -0.05 18.80 -16.67
C PRO A 99 -1.17 17.82 -16.28
N TRP A 100 -0.86 16.52 -16.18
CA TRP A 100 -1.82 15.44 -15.90
C TRP A 100 -1.75 14.92 -14.45
N ASN A 101 -0.96 15.58 -13.59
CA ASN A 101 -0.71 15.14 -12.21
C ASN A 101 -1.97 15.04 -11.34
N TRP A 102 -2.93 15.95 -11.55
CA TRP A 102 -4.23 15.93 -10.86
C TRP A 102 -5.03 14.66 -11.18
N ILE A 103 -5.03 14.19 -12.43
CA ILE A 103 -5.73 12.97 -12.84
C ILE A 103 -5.14 11.74 -12.14
N VAL A 104 -3.81 11.69 -12.02
CA VAL A 104 -3.12 10.59 -11.32
C VAL A 104 -3.49 10.58 -9.83
N ALA A 105 -3.53 11.76 -9.20
CA ALA A 105 -3.94 11.88 -7.80
C ALA A 105 -5.42 11.47 -7.59
N ASP A 106 -6.32 11.91 -8.49
CA ASP A 106 -7.75 11.58 -8.44
C ASP A 106 -7.99 10.07 -8.60
N LEU A 107 -7.27 9.40 -9.50
CA LEU A 107 -7.31 7.94 -9.62
C LEU A 107 -6.87 7.25 -8.32
N GLY A 108 -5.88 7.81 -7.63
CA GLY A 108 -5.45 7.34 -6.32
C GLY A 108 -6.55 7.47 -5.27
N VAL A 109 -7.23 8.62 -5.22
CA VAL A 109 -8.39 8.84 -4.33
C VAL A 109 -9.53 7.88 -4.65
N ILE A 110 -9.85 7.67 -5.93
CA ILE A 110 -10.87 6.71 -6.36
C ILE A 110 -10.52 5.29 -5.88
N ALA A 111 -9.26 4.86 -6.00
CA ALA A 111 -8.83 3.56 -5.51
C ALA A 111 -9.04 3.42 -3.99
N LEU A 112 -8.77 4.48 -3.22
CA LEU A 112 -9.03 4.50 -1.77
C LEU A 112 -10.53 4.44 -1.44
N ILE A 113 -11.38 5.14 -2.20
CA ILE A 113 -12.83 5.08 -2.03
C ILE A 113 -13.33 3.66 -2.29
N ILE A 114 -12.87 3.00 -3.36
CA ILE A 114 -13.25 1.61 -3.66
C ILE A 114 -12.79 0.67 -2.53
N ALA A 115 -11.57 0.85 -2.02
CA ALA A 115 -11.08 0.06 -0.90
C ALA A 115 -11.95 0.23 0.35
N TYR A 116 -12.35 1.46 0.66
CA TYR A 116 -13.23 1.77 1.80
C TYR A 116 -14.63 1.17 1.64
N LEU A 117 -15.18 1.17 0.42
CA LEU A 117 -16.44 0.50 0.13
C LEU A 117 -16.34 -1.01 0.38
N ILE A 118 -15.26 -1.64 -0.12
CA ILE A 118 -15.02 -3.07 0.11
C ILE A 118 -14.92 -3.36 1.62
N GLU A 119 -14.18 -2.55 2.37
CA GLU A 119 -14.08 -2.68 3.83
C GLU A 119 -15.46 -2.57 4.50
N SER A 120 -16.26 -1.58 4.11
CA SER A 120 -17.59 -1.35 4.67
C SER A 120 -18.54 -2.52 4.39
N PHE A 121 -18.49 -3.11 3.18
CA PHE A 121 -19.31 -4.28 2.83
C PHE A 121 -18.82 -5.58 3.48
N THR A 122 -17.54 -5.68 3.83
CA THR A 122 -16.95 -6.86 4.48
C THR A 122 -16.95 -6.75 6.00
N TYR A 123 -17.33 -5.60 6.56
CA TYR A 123 -17.41 -5.35 7.99
C TYR A 123 -18.38 -6.33 8.66
N GLY A 124 -17.87 -7.12 9.62
CA GLY A 124 -18.63 -8.17 10.31
C GLY A 124 -18.40 -9.60 9.79
N TYR A 125 -17.80 -9.77 8.61
CA TYR A 125 -17.34 -11.07 8.09
C TYR A 125 -15.91 -11.34 8.58
N SER A 126 -15.77 -11.44 9.91
CA SER A 126 -14.50 -11.29 10.63
C SER A 126 -13.49 -12.40 10.45
N ASP A 127 -13.89 -13.55 9.92
CA ASP A 127 -13.04 -14.75 9.98
C ASP A 127 -11.85 -14.69 9.02
N ILE A 128 -11.79 -13.67 8.15
CA ILE A 128 -10.62 -13.32 7.33
C ILE A 128 -9.81 -12.19 7.98
N LEU A 129 -10.47 -11.27 8.69
CA LEU A 129 -9.85 -10.11 9.36
C LEU A 129 -9.15 -10.49 10.67
N LYS A 130 -9.62 -11.52 11.38
CA LYS A 130 -9.04 -12.01 12.64
C LYS A 130 -7.68 -12.71 12.46
N TRP A 131 -7.22 -12.92 11.23
CA TRP A 131 -5.92 -13.54 10.95
C TRP A 131 -4.72 -12.60 11.15
N GLU A 132 -4.98 -11.33 11.48
CA GLU A 132 -3.95 -10.34 11.78
C GLU A 132 -3.75 -10.08 13.28
N GLU A 133 -4.51 -10.74 14.17
CA GLU A 133 -4.31 -10.68 15.65
C GLU A 133 -3.36 -11.78 16.18
#